data_AF-A0A345CWD8-F1
#
_entry.id   AF-A0A345CWD8-F1
#
_cell.length_a   1.000
_cell.length_b   1.000
_cell.length_c   1.000
_cell.angle_alpha   90.00
_cell.angle_beta   90.00
_cell.angle_gamma   90.00
#
_symmetry.space_group_name_H-M   'P 1'
#
loop_
_entity.id
_entity.type
_entity.pdbx_description
1 polymer ?
#
loop_
_entity_poly.entity_id
_entity_poly.type
_entity_poly.pdbx_seq_one_letter_code
_entity_poly.pdbx_strand_id
1 'polypeptide(L)'
;MSEEMQRYNDEIKWRNDAINCLIRAINGLELNAEEEFLPEMIQDAIQTVRSQRHTVLILSARQILEAAEFAGLDVCVDPVNDELDEEYCIRTGMIAASPHEGLEPYEGPLIESLLYPEEGAVPLSGDQPFKEYEPVIDEGFLRQAAQCNGWPGELASRLLVAAEIGQWIVGEDTGLSSLTMASIWLGAKSGQFSFPRDPSDFGRCWRLVEQIPAIRDAFPRIGAVYPPIAPYLEHWEELSFLYKTALDRGTGKAPELYQQMIALRKSA
;
A
#
# COMPACT_ATOMS: atom_id res chain seq x y z
N MET A 1 8.62 -30.00 16.90
CA MET A 1 8.37 -28.98 15.85
C MET A 1 6.95 -29.19 15.38
N SER A 2 6.14 -28.13 15.26
CA SER A 2 4.71 -28.24 14.95
C SER A 2 4.49 -28.80 13.54
N GLU A 3 3.44 -29.59 13.36
CA GLU A 3 3.04 -30.16 12.06
C GLU A 3 2.86 -29.08 10.98
N GLU A 4 2.46 -27.86 11.38
CA GLU A 4 2.35 -26.69 10.49
C GLU A 4 3.71 -26.26 9.92
N MET A 5 4.78 -26.30 10.73
CA MET A 5 6.11 -25.93 10.28
C MET A 5 6.71 -26.98 9.36
N GLN A 6 6.33 -28.25 9.55
CA GLN A 6 6.73 -29.33 8.66
C GLN A 6 6.01 -29.22 7.32
N ARG A 7 4.69 -28.96 7.31
CA ARG A 7 3.92 -28.74 6.08
C ARG A 7 4.44 -27.54 5.29
N TYR A 8 4.79 -26.44 5.96
CA TYR A 8 5.38 -25.26 5.34
C TYR A 8 6.75 -25.56 4.68
N ASN A 9 7.61 -26.33 5.37
CA ASN A 9 8.90 -26.74 4.83
C ASN A 9 8.75 -27.70 3.63
N ASP A 10 7.77 -28.61 3.68
CA ASP A 10 7.48 -29.54 2.57
C ASP A 10 6.95 -28.79 1.34
N GLU A 11 6.14 -27.74 1.55
CA GLU A 11 5.63 -26.87 0.49
C GLU A 11 6.75 -26.06 -0.18
N ILE A 12 7.65 -25.47 0.61
CA ILE A 12 8.85 -24.78 0.10
C ILE A 12 9.72 -25.73 -0.72
N LYS A 13 9.96 -26.94 -0.19
CA LYS A 13 10.77 -27.95 -0.87
C LYS A 13 10.17 -28.33 -2.22
N TRP A 14 8.86 -28.56 -2.26
CA TRP A 14 8.15 -28.89 -3.49
C TRP A 14 8.21 -27.76 -4.54
N ARG A 15 8.04 -26.49 -4.13
CA ARG A 15 8.19 -25.33 -5.02
C ARG A 15 9.61 -25.24 -5.61
N ASN A 16 10.63 -25.44 -4.79
CA ASN A 16 12.03 -25.45 -5.23
C ASN A 16 12.32 -26.59 -6.22
N ASP A 17 11.76 -27.78 -6.00
CA ASP A 17 11.91 -28.92 -6.91
C ASP A 17 11.26 -28.64 -8.27
N ALA A 18 10.09 -27.99 -8.29
CA ALA A 18 9.41 -27.59 -9.54
C ALA A 18 10.23 -26.56 -10.35
N ILE A 19 10.78 -25.54 -9.69
CA ILE A 19 11.66 -24.54 -10.34
C ILE A 19 12.92 -25.21 -10.90
N ASN A 20 13.54 -26.11 -10.13
CA ASN A 20 14.71 -26.85 -10.59
C ASN A 20 14.40 -27.71 -11.83
N CYS A 21 13.22 -28.34 -11.88
CA CYS A 21 12.78 -29.08 -13.07
C CYS A 21 12.63 -28.17 -14.30
N LEU A 22 12.05 -26.98 -14.14
CA LEU A 22 11.94 -25.99 -15.22
C LEU A 22 13.32 -25.54 -15.73
N ILE A 23 14.25 -25.20 -14.82
CA ILE A 23 15.62 -24.82 -15.18
C ILE A 23 16.33 -25.96 -15.93
N ARG A 24 16.14 -27.21 -15.49
CA ARG A 24 16.72 -28.37 -16.17
C ARG A 24 16.14 -28.57 -17.56
N ALA A 25 14.82 -28.39 -17.73
CA ALA A 25 14.19 -28.41 -19.05
C ALA A 25 14.75 -27.33 -19.99
N ILE A 26 14.92 -26.09 -19.51
CA ILE A 26 15.52 -24.97 -20.28
C ILE A 26 16.94 -25.31 -20.73
N ASN A 27 17.70 -26.00 -19.88
CA ASN A 27 19.07 -26.41 -20.19
C ASN A 27 19.17 -27.76 -20.93
N GLY A 28 18.04 -28.38 -21.33
CA GLY A 28 18.03 -29.68 -22.01
C GLY A 28 18.50 -30.86 -21.15
N LEU A 29 18.41 -30.73 -19.82
CA LEU A 29 18.82 -31.73 -18.83
C LEU A 29 17.62 -32.60 -18.39
N GLU A 30 17.89 -33.81 -17.91
CA GLU A 30 16.88 -34.70 -17.33
C GLU A 30 16.22 -34.07 -16.08
N LEU A 31 14.90 -34.19 -15.95
CA LEU A 31 14.12 -33.66 -14.82
C LEU A 31 14.43 -34.42 -13.52
N ASN A 32 14.31 -33.74 -12.38
CA ASN A 32 14.51 -34.34 -11.06
C ASN A 32 13.23 -34.99 -10.48
N ALA A 33 12.10 -34.79 -11.14
CA ALA A 33 10.80 -35.34 -10.79
C ALA A 33 10.02 -35.70 -12.06
N GLU A 34 9.05 -36.61 -11.95
CA GLU A 34 8.16 -36.93 -13.07
C GLU A 34 7.24 -35.74 -13.35
N GLU A 35 7.10 -35.40 -14.63
CA GLU A 35 6.43 -34.19 -15.11
C GLU A 35 4.95 -34.12 -14.67
N GLU A 36 4.29 -35.27 -14.53
CA GLU A 36 2.91 -35.39 -14.07
C GLU A 36 2.66 -34.91 -12.62
N PHE A 37 3.72 -34.81 -11.81
CA PHE A 37 3.64 -34.32 -10.42
C PHE A 37 4.00 -32.84 -10.28
N LEU A 38 4.33 -32.16 -11.39
CA LEU A 38 4.59 -30.73 -11.42
C LEU A 38 3.28 -29.93 -11.57
N PRO A 39 3.24 -28.67 -11.14
CA PRO A 39 2.09 -27.79 -11.43
C PRO A 39 1.82 -27.69 -12.94
N GLU A 40 0.54 -27.58 -13.33
CA GLU A 40 0.12 -27.48 -14.74
C GLU A 40 0.86 -26.35 -15.49
N MET A 41 1.02 -25.19 -14.85
CA MET A 41 1.83 -24.08 -15.37
C MET A 41 3.29 -24.46 -15.67
N ILE A 42 3.91 -25.28 -14.83
CA ILE A 42 5.30 -25.74 -15.02
C ILE A 42 5.36 -26.80 -16.12
N GLN A 43 4.37 -27.69 -16.21
CA GLN A 43 4.26 -28.66 -17.30
C GLN A 43 4.14 -27.94 -18.65
N ASP A 44 3.26 -26.95 -18.74
CA ASP A 44 3.07 -26.14 -19.95
C ASP A 44 4.34 -25.38 -20.33
N ALA A 45 5.05 -24.81 -19.35
CA ALA A 45 6.34 -24.16 -19.57
C ALA A 45 7.41 -25.15 -20.06
N ILE A 46 7.52 -26.33 -19.46
CA ILE A 46 8.46 -27.39 -19.90
C ILE A 46 8.14 -27.84 -21.32
N GLN A 47 6.87 -28.05 -21.64
CA GLN A 47 6.44 -28.47 -22.98
C GLN A 47 6.70 -27.37 -24.02
N THR A 48 6.50 -26.11 -23.64
CA THR A 48 6.80 -24.93 -24.46
C THR A 48 8.29 -24.85 -24.75
N VAL A 49 9.13 -24.95 -23.73
CA VAL A 49 10.59 -24.97 -23.83
C VAL A 49 11.07 -26.13 -24.73
N ARG A 50 10.55 -27.35 -24.55
CA ARG A 50 10.92 -28.51 -25.39
C ARG A 50 10.48 -28.35 -26.85
N SER A 51 9.39 -27.64 -27.09
CA SER A 51 8.89 -27.36 -28.44
C SER A 51 9.68 -26.27 -29.16
N GLN A 52 10.30 -25.35 -28.40
CA GLN A 52 11.12 -24.26 -28.90
C GLN A 52 12.57 -24.73 -29.04
N ARG A 53 13.14 -24.67 -30.26
CA ARG A 53 14.54 -25.07 -30.54
C ARG A 53 15.59 -24.08 -30.01
N HIS A 54 15.21 -23.18 -29.11
CA HIS A 54 16.07 -22.12 -28.60
C HIS A 54 16.27 -22.31 -27.09
N THR A 55 17.50 -22.11 -26.63
CA THR A 55 17.97 -22.14 -25.22
C THR A 55 17.48 -20.93 -24.41
N VAL A 56 16.26 -20.47 -24.70
CA VAL A 56 15.69 -19.21 -24.24
C VAL A 56 14.26 -19.47 -23.77
N LEU A 57 13.91 -18.96 -22.59
CA LEU A 57 12.54 -19.01 -22.07
C LEU A 57 11.88 -17.66 -22.35
N ILE A 58 10.77 -17.66 -23.10
CA ILE A 58 9.96 -16.46 -23.33
C ILE A 58 8.74 -16.53 -22.43
N LEU A 59 8.53 -15.50 -21.60
CA LEU A 59 7.38 -15.38 -20.70
C LEU A 59 6.80 -13.97 -20.81
N SER A 60 5.48 -13.84 -20.68
CA SER A 60 4.89 -12.51 -20.46
C SER A 60 5.17 -12.01 -19.04
N ALA A 61 5.08 -10.69 -18.83
CA ALA A 61 5.12 -10.11 -17.49
C ALA A 61 4.10 -10.79 -16.55
N ARG A 62 2.88 -11.09 -17.03
CA ARG A 62 1.88 -11.86 -16.27
C ARG A 62 2.39 -13.24 -15.83
N GLN A 63 3.02 -13.99 -16.72
CA GLN A 63 3.55 -15.32 -16.39
C GLN A 63 4.71 -15.25 -15.39
N ILE A 64 5.53 -14.19 -15.45
CA ILE A 64 6.61 -13.95 -14.48
C ILE A 64 6.02 -13.68 -13.09
N LEU A 65 4.95 -12.88 -13.02
CA LEU A 65 4.24 -12.56 -11.78
C LEU A 65 3.61 -13.80 -11.15
N GLU A 66 2.88 -14.59 -11.95
CA GLU A 66 2.29 -15.86 -11.51
C GLU A 66 3.36 -16.84 -10.98
N ALA A 67 4.52 -16.88 -11.64
CA ALA A 67 5.65 -17.69 -11.18
C ALA A 67 6.26 -17.19 -9.86
N ALA A 68 6.36 -15.86 -9.68
CA ALA A 68 6.86 -15.25 -8.46
C ALA A 68 5.90 -15.43 -7.28
N GLU A 69 4.59 -15.26 -7.48
CA GLU A 69 3.56 -15.58 -6.49
C GLU A 69 3.60 -17.08 -6.12
N PHE A 70 3.72 -17.97 -7.11
CA PHE A 70 3.88 -19.40 -6.89
C PHE A 70 5.16 -19.71 -6.06
N ALA A 71 6.26 -19.00 -6.30
CA ALA A 71 7.48 -19.12 -5.51
C ALA A 71 7.33 -18.56 -4.09
N GLY A 72 6.22 -17.87 -3.77
CA GLY A 72 5.98 -17.24 -2.46
C GLY A 72 6.72 -15.92 -2.31
N LEU A 73 7.12 -15.28 -3.41
CA LEU A 73 7.64 -13.93 -3.42
C LEU A 73 6.47 -12.96 -3.29
N ASP A 74 6.68 -11.87 -2.54
CA ASP A 74 5.69 -10.81 -2.41
C ASP A 74 5.82 -9.91 -3.63
N VAL A 75 4.80 -9.92 -4.50
CA VAL A 75 4.83 -9.23 -5.79
C VAL A 75 3.73 -8.17 -5.81
N CYS A 76 4.10 -6.94 -6.15
CA CYS A 76 3.16 -5.83 -6.26
C CYS A 76 3.10 -5.36 -7.70
N VAL A 77 1.90 -5.30 -8.25
CA VAL A 77 1.67 -4.92 -9.65
C VAL A 77 0.41 -4.10 -9.77
N ASP A 78 0.41 -3.17 -10.72
CA ASP A 78 -0.77 -2.43 -11.11
C ASP A 78 -1.71 -3.35 -11.92
N PRO A 79 -2.94 -3.63 -11.45
CA PRO A 79 -3.83 -4.61 -12.08
C PRO A 79 -4.40 -4.18 -13.44
N VAL A 80 -4.19 -2.93 -13.86
CA VAL A 80 -4.75 -2.36 -15.12
C VAL A 80 -3.66 -1.95 -16.10
N ASN A 81 -2.48 -2.57 -16.02
CA ASN A 81 -1.39 -2.24 -16.92
C ASN A 81 -1.38 -3.14 -18.16
N ASP A 82 -1.53 -2.55 -19.35
CA ASP A 82 -1.38 -3.22 -20.65
C ASP A 82 0.04 -3.81 -20.83
N GLU A 83 1.01 -3.36 -20.01
CA GLU A 83 2.38 -3.90 -19.95
C GLU A 83 2.45 -5.35 -19.44
N LEU A 84 1.38 -5.88 -18.83
CA LEU A 84 1.33 -7.28 -18.35
C LEU A 84 1.39 -8.32 -19.46
N ASP A 85 1.05 -7.93 -20.68
CA ASP A 85 1.11 -8.78 -21.88
C ASP A 85 2.46 -8.66 -22.62
N GLU A 86 3.39 -7.83 -22.14
CA GLU A 86 4.73 -7.72 -22.73
C GLU A 86 5.54 -8.99 -22.53
N GLU A 87 6.23 -9.42 -23.59
CA GLU A 87 7.05 -10.62 -23.59
C GLU A 87 8.51 -10.29 -23.23
N TYR A 88 9.04 -11.12 -22.33
CA TYR A 88 10.41 -11.06 -21.86
C TYR A 88 11.14 -12.34 -22.21
N CYS A 89 12.40 -12.20 -22.58
CA CYS A 89 13.31 -13.29 -22.91
C CYS A 89 14.27 -13.53 -21.75
N ILE A 90 14.25 -14.74 -21.19
CA ILE A 90 15.21 -15.19 -20.17
C ILE A 90 16.26 -16.08 -20.83
N ARG A 91 17.53 -15.67 -20.74
CA ARG A 91 18.67 -16.38 -21.32
C ARG A 91 19.90 -16.29 -20.43
N THR A 92 20.83 -17.22 -20.57
CA THR A 92 22.14 -17.10 -19.91
C THR A 92 23.01 -16.11 -20.70
N GLY A 93 23.69 -15.19 -20.01
CA GLY A 93 24.59 -14.25 -20.66
C GLY A 93 25.55 -13.55 -19.69
N MET A 94 26.31 -12.60 -20.22
CA MET A 94 27.29 -11.83 -19.48
C MET A 94 26.99 -10.33 -19.62
N ILE A 95 26.96 -9.61 -18.49
CA ILE A 95 26.99 -8.16 -18.45
C ILE A 95 28.41 -7.74 -18.06
N ALA A 96 29.00 -6.87 -18.88
CA ALA A 96 30.34 -6.34 -18.62
C ALA A 96 30.35 -5.46 -17.37
N ALA A 97 31.49 -5.42 -16.69
CA ALA A 97 31.69 -4.54 -15.54
C ALA A 97 31.58 -3.06 -15.95
N SER A 98 31.05 -2.23 -15.05
CA SER A 98 31.09 -0.76 -15.15
C SER A 98 31.80 -0.20 -13.91
N PRO A 99 33.15 -0.13 -13.90
CA PRO A 99 33.92 0.30 -12.73
C PRO A 99 33.60 1.73 -12.29
N HIS A 100 33.16 2.60 -13.21
CA HIS A 100 32.77 3.97 -12.91
C HIS A 100 31.46 4.06 -12.13
N GLU A 101 30.61 3.04 -12.23
CA GLU A 101 29.33 2.93 -11.54
C GLU A 101 29.39 1.97 -10.35
N GLY A 102 30.56 1.38 -10.08
CA GLY A 102 30.76 0.40 -9.00
C GLY A 102 30.13 -0.97 -9.29
N LEU A 103 29.84 -1.28 -10.56
CA LEU A 103 29.21 -2.54 -10.96
C LEU A 103 30.25 -3.58 -11.36
N GLU A 104 30.23 -4.72 -10.68
CA GLU A 104 31.01 -5.92 -11.01
C GLU A 104 30.43 -6.64 -12.24
N PRO A 105 31.25 -7.40 -12.99
CA PRO A 105 30.75 -8.18 -14.12
C PRO A 105 29.79 -9.26 -13.62
N TYR A 106 28.70 -9.47 -14.35
CA TYR A 106 27.71 -10.51 -14.03
C TYR A 106 27.70 -11.59 -15.12
N GLU A 107 27.70 -12.85 -14.71
CA GLU A 107 27.49 -14.01 -15.58
C GLU A 107 26.39 -14.89 -14.97
N GLY A 108 25.31 -15.08 -15.72
CA GLY A 108 24.15 -15.82 -15.21
C GLY A 108 22.90 -15.61 -16.04
N PRO A 109 21.72 -15.97 -15.49
CA PRO A 109 20.45 -15.72 -16.15
C PRO A 109 20.19 -14.22 -16.25
N LEU A 110 19.80 -13.77 -17.43
CA LEU A 110 19.45 -12.42 -17.80
C LEU A 110 18.01 -12.40 -18.31
N ILE A 111 17.31 -11.29 -18.10
CA ILE A 111 15.99 -11.02 -18.66
C ILE A 111 16.09 -9.78 -19.56
N GLU A 112 15.51 -9.84 -20.76
CA GLU A 112 15.47 -8.74 -21.74
C GLU A 112 14.04 -8.56 -22.27
N SER A 113 13.60 -7.31 -22.42
CA SER A 113 12.32 -7.01 -23.07
C SER A 113 12.42 -7.31 -24.56
N LEU A 114 11.44 -8.03 -25.12
CA LEU A 114 11.34 -8.22 -26.57
C LEU A 114 10.75 -6.99 -27.28
N LEU A 115 10.01 -6.15 -26.55
CA LEU A 115 9.40 -4.93 -27.09
C LEU A 115 10.41 -3.77 -27.12
N TYR A 116 11.27 -3.68 -26.10
CA TYR A 116 12.28 -2.61 -25.94
C TYR A 116 13.70 -3.18 -25.75
N PRO A 117 14.26 -3.87 -26.76
CA PRO A 117 15.59 -4.49 -26.67
C PRO A 117 16.73 -3.47 -26.44
N GLU A 118 16.50 -2.19 -26.75
CA GLU A 118 17.43 -1.10 -26.50
C GLU A 118 17.69 -0.80 -25.03
N GLU A 119 16.78 -1.20 -24.12
CA GLU A 119 16.98 -1.07 -22.68
C GLU A 119 18.03 -2.05 -22.14
N GLY A 120 18.37 -3.07 -22.95
CA GLY A 120 19.36 -4.07 -22.62
C GLY A 120 18.83 -5.20 -21.74
N ALA A 121 19.72 -6.16 -21.45
CA ALA A 121 19.40 -7.29 -20.61
C ALA A 121 19.81 -7.02 -19.15
N VAL A 122 18.97 -7.38 -18.19
CA VAL A 122 19.23 -7.21 -16.75
C VAL A 122 19.42 -8.56 -16.06
N PRO A 123 20.22 -8.67 -14.98
CA PRO A 123 20.35 -9.89 -14.19
C PRO A 123 19.01 -10.37 -13.63
N LEU A 124 18.69 -11.65 -13.79
CA LEU A 124 17.49 -12.26 -13.18
C LEU A 124 17.64 -12.46 -11.66
N SER A 125 18.87 -12.63 -11.19
CA SER A 125 19.18 -12.83 -9.77
C SER A 125 20.52 -12.20 -9.42
N GLY A 126 20.59 -11.45 -8.32
CA GLY A 126 21.84 -10.98 -7.74
C GLY A 126 21.62 -9.81 -6.79
N ASP A 127 22.42 -9.77 -5.72
CA ASP A 127 22.63 -8.57 -4.90
C ASP A 127 23.43 -7.55 -5.73
N GLN A 128 22.83 -7.02 -6.80
CA GLN A 128 23.38 -5.82 -7.41
C GLN A 128 23.09 -4.66 -6.46
N PRO A 129 24.03 -3.72 -6.29
CA PRO A 129 23.75 -2.46 -5.66
C PRO A 129 22.91 -1.67 -6.66
N PHE A 130 21.66 -2.07 -6.86
CA PHE A 130 20.66 -1.05 -7.04
C PHE A 130 20.94 -0.10 -5.88
N LYS A 131 21.30 1.14 -6.18
CA LYS A 131 20.92 2.21 -5.28
C LYS A 131 19.43 1.94 -5.12
N GLU A 132 19.04 1.31 -4.02
CA GLU A 132 17.67 1.35 -3.55
C GLU A 132 17.41 2.85 -3.54
N TYR A 133 16.75 3.33 -4.60
CA TYR A 133 16.04 4.57 -4.49
C TYR A 133 15.07 4.23 -3.38
N GLU A 134 15.40 4.63 -2.15
CA GLU A 134 14.42 4.66 -1.07
C GLU A 134 13.19 5.25 -1.73
N PRO A 135 12.12 4.45 -1.95
CA PRO A 135 10.97 4.95 -2.65
C PRO A 135 10.55 6.17 -1.86
N VAL A 136 10.60 7.34 -2.51
CA VAL A 136 10.14 8.56 -1.86
C VAL A 136 8.66 8.32 -1.68
N ILE A 137 8.24 7.99 -0.46
CA ILE A 137 6.84 7.82 -0.09
C ILE A 137 6.23 9.23 -0.09
N ASP A 138 5.96 9.72 -1.28
CA ASP A 138 5.28 10.98 -1.51
C ASP A 138 3.78 10.76 -1.72
N GLU A 139 3.05 11.86 -1.88
CA GLU A 139 1.60 11.81 -2.09
C GLU A 139 1.24 11.05 -3.38
N GLY A 140 2.07 11.13 -4.43
CA GLY A 140 1.83 10.42 -5.69
C GLY A 140 1.91 8.91 -5.51
N PHE A 141 2.98 8.44 -4.86
CA PHE A 141 3.15 7.04 -4.49
C PHE A 141 1.97 6.51 -3.68
N LEU A 142 1.57 7.24 -2.63
CA LEU A 142 0.45 6.82 -1.77
C LEU A 142 -0.89 6.79 -2.52
N ARG A 143 -1.13 7.72 -3.45
CA ARG A 143 -2.35 7.74 -4.29
C ARG A 143 -2.42 6.55 -5.25
N GLN A 144 -1.28 6.09 -5.76
CA GLN A 144 -1.23 4.89 -6.59
C GLN A 144 -1.44 3.64 -5.72
N ALA A 145 -0.70 3.52 -4.61
CA ALA A 145 -0.84 2.40 -3.69
C ALA A 145 -2.26 2.26 -3.11
N ALA A 146 -2.96 3.38 -2.87
CA ALA A 146 -4.34 3.39 -2.40
C ALA A 146 -5.36 2.74 -3.38
N GLN A 147 -4.98 2.56 -4.65
CA GLN A 147 -5.81 1.86 -5.64
C GLN A 147 -5.70 0.34 -5.53
N CYS A 148 -4.66 -0.17 -4.86
CA CYS A 148 -4.48 -1.59 -4.61
C CYS A 148 -5.51 -2.11 -3.60
N ASN A 149 -5.91 -3.37 -3.72
CA ASN A 149 -6.79 -4.02 -2.74
C ASN A 149 -6.00 -4.52 -1.53
N GLY A 150 -6.70 -4.78 -0.42
CA GLY A 150 -6.13 -5.38 0.78
C GLY A 150 -5.37 -4.38 1.66
N TRP A 151 -4.46 -4.90 2.50
CA TRP A 151 -3.75 -4.10 3.50
C TRP A 151 -2.86 -3.00 2.91
N PRO A 152 -2.16 -3.19 1.78
CA PRO A 152 -1.34 -2.13 1.19
C PRO A 152 -2.16 -0.88 0.81
N GLY A 153 -3.30 -1.06 0.13
CA GLY A 153 -4.15 0.07 -0.25
C GLY A 153 -4.88 0.72 0.91
N GLU A 154 -5.32 -0.05 1.90
CA GLU A 154 -5.89 0.48 3.14
C GLU A 154 -4.84 1.30 3.92
N LEU A 155 -3.61 0.80 4.02
CA LEU A 155 -2.51 1.51 4.67
C LEU A 155 -2.18 2.82 3.94
N ALA A 156 -2.08 2.77 2.61
CA ALA A 156 -1.80 3.94 1.79
C ALA A 156 -2.90 5.01 1.93
N SER A 157 -4.17 4.59 1.87
CA SER A 157 -5.33 5.48 2.11
C SER A 157 -5.26 6.12 3.49
N ARG A 158 -4.90 5.35 4.51
CA ARG A 158 -4.78 5.85 5.89
C ARG A 158 -3.62 6.81 6.07
N LEU A 159 -2.50 6.59 5.37
CA LEU A 159 -1.34 7.50 5.36
C LEU A 159 -1.66 8.82 4.65
N LEU A 160 -2.44 8.80 3.57
CA LEU A 160 -2.93 10.02 2.91
C LEU A 160 -3.74 10.88 3.89
N VAL A 161 -4.70 10.27 4.61
CA VAL A 161 -5.48 11.00 5.61
C VAL A 161 -4.59 11.51 6.75
N ALA A 162 -3.58 10.74 7.17
CA ALA A 162 -2.62 11.19 8.16
C ALA A 162 -1.83 12.43 7.69
N ALA A 163 -1.48 12.51 6.41
CA ALA A 163 -0.84 13.67 5.82
C ALA A 163 -1.78 14.89 5.80
N GLU A 164 -3.05 14.73 5.45
CA GLU A 164 -4.06 15.80 5.53
C GLU A 164 -4.22 16.32 6.96
N ILE A 165 -4.22 15.43 7.95
CA ILE A 165 -4.25 15.80 9.36
C ILE A 165 -2.97 16.54 9.75
N GLY A 166 -1.81 16.11 9.25
CA GLY A 166 -0.55 16.82 9.41
C GLY A 166 -0.63 18.27 8.92
N GLN A 167 -1.20 18.48 7.72
CA GLN A 167 -1.44 19.82 7.16
C GLN A 167 -2.40 20.64 8.02
N TRP A 168 -3.46 20.02 8.53
CA TRP A 168 -4.36 20.68 9.47
C TRP A 168 -3.61 21.15 10.72
N ILE A 169 -2.82 20.27 11.35
CA ILE A 169 -2.10 20.56 12.61
C ILE A 169 -1.14 21.75 12.48
N VAL A 170 -0.45 21.89 11.34
CA VAL A 170 0.48 23.01 11.10
C VAL A 170 -0.22 24.28 10.57
N GLY A 171 -1.51 24.19 10.25
CA GLY A 171 -2.30 25.31 9.74
C GLY A 171 -2.72 26.32 10.81
N GLU A 172 -3.16 27.49 10.34
CA GLU A 172 -3.57 28.61 11.21
C GLU A 172 -5.00 28.47 11.74
N ASP A 173 -5.85 27.65 11.11
CA ASP A 173 -7.26 27.46 11.46
C ASP A 173 -7.47 26.37 12.54
N THR A 174 -6.51 26.23 13.44
CA THR A 174 -6.45 25.19 14.46
C THR A 174 -6.92 25.66 15.84
N GLY A 175 -7.26 24.70 16.69
CA GLY A 175 -7.62 24.93 18.08
C GLY A 175 -7.59 23.64 18.88
N LEU A 176 -7.48 23.72 20.21
CA LEU A 176 -7.25 22.54 21.06
C LEU A 176 -8.33 21.46 20.89
N SER A 177 -9.57 21.84 20.62
CA SER A 177 -10.67 20.90 20.35
C SER A 177 -10.54 20.18 19.00
N SER A 178 -10.14 20.86 17.93
CA SER A 178 -9.90 20.21 16.63
C SER A 178 -8.63 19.37 16.65
N LEU A 179 -7.57 19.86 17.31
CA LEU A 179 -6.34 19.10 17.56
C LEU A 179 -6.58 17.84 18.38
N THR A 180 -7.54 17.85 19.31
CA THR A 180 -7.95 16.66 20.07
C THR A 180 -8.50 15.58 19.14
N MET A 181 -9.45 15.95 18.26
CA MET A 181 -10.03 15.02 17.28
C MET A 181 -8.97 14.46 16.32
N ALA A 182 -8.14 15.34 15.76
CA ALA A 182 -7.02 14.98 14.88
C ALA A 182 -6.01 14.04 15.56
N SER A 183 -5.58 14.37 16.79
CA SER A 183 -4.59 13.59 17.53
C SER A 183 -5.11 12.20 17.87
N ILE A 184 -6.37 12.10 18.33
CA ILE A 184 -6.98 10.80 18.62
C ILE A 184 -7.14 9.99 17.32
N TRP A 185 -7.47 10.65 16.20
CA TRP A 185 -7.53 9.96 14.92
C TRP A 185 -6.20 9.30 14.57
N LEU A 186 -5.10 10.04 14.71
CA LEU A 186 -3.70 9.57 14.52
C LEU A 186 -3.24 8.52 15.56
N GLY A 187 -4.04 8.28 16.61
CA GLY A 187 -3.78 7.22 17.58
C GLY A 187 -3.37 7.68 18.98
N ALA A 188 -3.42 8.99 19.27
CA ALA A 188 -3.18 9.49 20.62
C ALA A 188 -4.24 8.94 21.59
N LYS A 189 -3.78 8.39 22.72
CA LYS A 189 -4.65 7.86 23.80
C LYS A 189 -4.76 8.79 25.00
N SER A 190 -3.87 9.77 25.09
CA SER A 190 -3.82 10.75 26.18
C SER A 190 -3.08 12.00 25.70
N GLY A 191 -3.30 13.13 26.36
CA GLY A 191 -2.71 14.42 26.01
C GLY A 191 -3.48 15.57 26.64
N GLN A 192 -3.15 16.79 26.23
CA GLN A 192 -3.94 17.98 26.59
C GLN A 192 -5.19 18.04 25.71
N PHE A 193 -6.16 17.18 26.00
CA PHE A 193 -7.42 17.13 25.25
C PHE A 193 -8.39 18.20 25.72
N SER A 194 -9.19 18.69 24.78
CA SER A 194 -10.28 19.64 25.03
C SER A 194 -11.45 19.36 24.09
N PHE A 195 -12.62 19.83 24.48
CA PHE A 195 -13.83 19.87 23.64
C PHE A 195 -14.12 21.33 23.25
N PRO A 196 -14.99 21.59 22.26
CA PRO A 196 -15.27 22.96 21.85
C PRO A 196 -16.02 23.76 22.94
N ARG A 197 -15.45 24.90 23.35
CA ARG A 197 -15.97 25.72 24.47
C ARG A 197 -16.95 26.79 24.01
N ASP A 198 -16.88 27.18 22.75
CA ASP A 198 -17.73 28.19 22.14
C ASP A 198 -17.97 27.89 20.64
N PRO A 199 -18.82 28.68 19.96
CA PRO A 199 -19.06 28.50 18.53
C PRO A 199 -17.82 28.62 17.63
N SER A 200 -16.79 29.37 18.04
CA SER A 200 -15.55 29.49 17.27
C SER A 200 -14.75 28.19 17.35
N ASP A 201 -14.64 27.60 18.55
CA ASP A 201 -14.03 26.28 18.73
C ASP A 201 -14.78 25.20 17.95
N PHE A 202 -16.11 25.20 18.00
CA PHE A 202 -16.92 24.27 17.21
C PHE A 202 -16.70 24.48 15.71
N GLY A 203 -16.64 25.73 15.25
CA GLY A 203 -16.39 26.04 13.84
C GLY A 203 -15.06 25.46 13.32
N ARG A 204 -14.01 25.46 14.14
CA ARG A 204 -12.72 24.80 13.80
C ARG A 204 -12.86 23.27 13.74
N CYS A 205 -13.55 22.66 14.70
CA CYS A 205 -13.86 21.23 14.64
C CYS A 205 -14.68 20.89 13.38
N TRP A 206 -15.65 21.74 13.03
CA TRP A 206 -16.51 21.55 11.88
C TRP A 206 -15.72 21.60 10.58
N ARG A 207 -14.88 22.63 10.39
CA ARG A 207 -14.02 22.76 9.20
C ARG A 207 -13.00 21.62 9.08
N LEU A 208 -12.45 21.14 10.20
CA LEU A 208 -11.60 19.94 10.20
C LEU A 208 -12.32 18.73 9.58
N VAL A 209 -13.57 18.47 10.01
CA VAL A 209 -14.34 17.31 9.53
C VAL A 209 -14.80 17.48 8.09
N GLU A 210 -15.12 18.70 7.66
CA GLU A 210 -15.45 18.97 6.25
C GLU A 210 -14.23 18.82 5.34
N GLN A 211 -13.05 19.22 5.81
CA GLN A 211 -11.80 19.04 5.07
C GLN A 211 -11.33 17.58 5.07
N ILE A 212 -11.55 16.85 6.17
CA ILE A 212 -11.06 15.48 6.36
C ILE A 212 -12.23 14.59 6.83
N PRO A 213 -13.10 14.13 5.91
CA PRO A 213 -14.31 13.38 6.26
C PRO A 213 -14.06 12.09 7.05
N ALA A 214 -12.90 11.45 6.88
CA ALA A 214 -12.50 10.25 7.60
C ALA A 214 -12.45 10.42 9.14
N ILE A 215 -12.41 11.66 9.64
CA ILE A 215 -12.50 11.96 11.07
C ILE A 215 -13.90 11.66 11.60
N ARG A 216 -14.93 11.87 10.77
CA ARG A 216 -16.33 11.60 11.12
C ARG A 216 -16.54 10.13 11.48
N ASP A 217 -15.97 9.23 10.69
CA ASP A 217 -16.09 7.78 10.92
C ASP A 217 -15.41 7.35 12.22
N ALA A 218 -14.45 8.15 12.71
CA ALA A 218 -13.77 7.91 13.97
C ALA A 218 -14.51 8.49 15.19
N PHE A 219 -15.65 9.17 15.05
CA PHE A 219 -16.37 9.79 16.18
C PHE A 219 -16.62 8.83 17.35
N PRO A 220 -17.08 7.57 17.15
CA PRO A 220 -17.26 6.63 18.26
C PRO A 220 -15.95 6.36 19.02
N ARG A 221 -14.84 6.21 18.30
CA ARG A 221 -13.51 6.04 18.90
C ARG A 221 -13.05 7.29 19.64
N ILE A 222 -13.27 8.48 19.07
CA ILE A 222 -12.90 9.76 19.68
C ILE A 222 -13.67 9.97 20.98
N GLY A 223 -14.98 9.72 20.97
CA GLY A 223 -15.81 9.76 22.18
C GLY A 223 -15.38 8.75 23.23
N ALA A 224 -14.95 7.55 22.83
CA ALA A 224 -14.45 6.54 23.76
C ALA A 224 -13.10 6.94 24.41
N VAL A 225 -12.18 7.55 23.65
CA VAL A 225 -10.87 7.99 24.15
C VAL A 225 -10.98 9.24 25.00
N TYR A 226 -11.87 10.16 24.63
CA TYR A 226 -12.11 11.40 25.37
C TYR A 226 -13.61 11.63 25.63
N PRO A 227 -14.20 10.95 26.62
CA PRO A 227 -15.63 11.01 26.91
C PRO A 227 -16.27 12.41 26.99
N PRO A 228 -15.59 13.45 27.52
CA PRO A 228 -16.18 14.79 27.58
C PRO A 228 -16.55 15.41 26.22
N ILE A 229 -15.98 14.95 25.10
CA ILE A 229 -16.36 15.43 23.76
C ILE A 229 -17.55 14.67 23.16
N ALA A 230 -17.89 13.47 23.69
CA ALA A 230 -18.87 12.58 23.10
C ALA A 230 -20.25 13.24 22.86
N PRO A 231 -20.84 14.03 23.79
CA PRO A 231 -22.12 14.68 23.56
C PRO A 231 -22.14 15.59 22.33
N TYR A 232 -21.01 16.24 22.02
CA TYR A 232 -20.89 17.09 20.83
C TYR A 232 -20.84 16.29 19.54
N LEU A 233 -20.19 15.12 19.56
CA LEU A 233 -20.09 14.23 18.41
C LEU A 233 -21.42 13.51 18.13
N GLU A 234 -22.16 13.15 19.17
CA GLU A 234 -23.49 12.55 19.07
C GLU A 234 -24.52 13.52 18.50
N HIS A 235 -24.42 14.81 18.84
CA HIS A 235 -25.30 15.87 18.36
C HIS A 235 -24.70 16.64 17.16
N TRP A 236 -23.74 16.04 16.46
CA TRP A 236 -22.96 16.72 15.43
C TRP A 236 -23.81 17.37 14.34
N GLU A 237 -24.84 16.69 13.85
CA GLU A 237 -25.73 17.21 12.80
C GLU A 237 -26.50 18.45 13.24
N GLU A 238 -27.05 18.41 14.47
CA GLU A 238 -27.77 19.54 15.05
C GLU A 238 -26.84 20.75 15.21
N LEU A 239 -25.66 20.54 15.81
CA LEU A 239 -24.68 21.61 16.01
C LEU A 239 -24.17 22.17 14.67
N SER A 240 -23.95 21.30 13.68
CA SER A 240 -23.56 21.71 12.32
C SER A 240 -24.62 22.55 11.63
N PHE A 241 -25.90 22.18 11.79
CA PHE A 241 -27.02 22.96 11.26
C PHE A 241 -27.11 24.35 11.89
N LEU A 242 -26.99 24.43 13.22
CA LEU A 242 -26.99 25.71 13.94
C LEU A 242 -25.79 26.58 13.56
N TYR A 243 -24.62 25.97 13.37
CA TYR A 243 -23.41 26.66 12.93
C TYR A 243 -23.57 27.25 11.51
N LYS A 244 -24.02 26.44 10.54
CA LYS A 244 -24.29 26.89 9.16
C LYS A 244 -25.31 28.03 9.13
N THR A 245 -26.41 27.87 9.87
CA THR A 245 -27.45 28.91 9.98
C THR A 245 -26.88 30.22 10.52
N ALA A 246 -25.97 30.17 11.50
CA ALA A 246 -25.33 31.37 12.04
C ALA A 246 -24.37 32.03 11.04
N LEU A 247 -23.66 31.25 10.22
CA LEU A 247 -22.81 31.76 9.14
C LEU A 247 -23.65 32.50 8.08
N ASP A 248 -24.76 31.89 7.63
CA ASP A 248 -25.65 32.48 6.62
C ASP A 248 -26.25 33.82 7.07
N ARG A 249 -26.46 33.98 8.37
CA ARG A 249 -26.95 35.25 8.96
C ARG A 249 -25.89 36.35 8.99
N GLY A 250 -24.59 36.03 8.83
CA GLY A 250 -23.49 37.00 8.73
C GLY A 250 -23.24 37.87 9.97
N THR A 251 -23.84 37.55 11.13
CA THR A 251 -23.78 38.40 12.32
C THR A 251 -22.50 38.24 13.14
N GLY A 252 -21.66 37.26 12.80
CA GLY A 252 -20.47 36.87 13.57
C GLY A 252 -20.79 36.26 14.95
N LYS A 253 -22.08 35.99 15.25
CA LYS A 253 -22.54 35.40 16.50
C LYS A 253 -23.40 34.19 16.23
N ALA A 254 -23.29 33.17 17.07
CA ALA A 254 -24.10 31.95 17.02
C ALA A 254 -24.70 31.65 18.41
N PRO A 255 -25.65 32.48 18.89
CA PRO A 255 -26.18 32.35 20.24
C PRO A 255 -26.97 31.06 20.44
N GLU A 256 -27.71 30.58 19.44
CA GLU A 256 -28.45 29.31 19.52
C GLU A 256 -27.50 28.13 19.62
N LEU A 257 -26.43 28.12 18.80
CA LEU A 257 -25.36 27.12 18.89
C LEU A 257 -24.72 27.13 20.28
N TYR A 258 -24.36 28.32 20.78
CA TYR A 258 -23.74 28.44 22.10
C TYR A 258 -24.65 27.94 23.23
N GLN A 259 -25.95 28.22 23.17
CA GLN A 259 -26.94 27.72 24.13
C GLN A 259 -27.02 26.19 24.10
N GLN A 260 -27.06 25.59 22.90
CA GLN A 260 -27.09 24.14 22.76
C GLN A 260 -25.81 23.50 23.29
N MET A 261 -24.65 24.08 22.98
CA MET A 261 -23.37 23.63 23.51
C MET A 261 -23.29 23.70 25.05
N ILE A 262 -23.93 24.69 25.68
CA ILE A 262 -24.04 24.77 27.15
C ILE A 262 -24.96 23.67 27.69
N ALA A 263 -26.08 23.40 27.03
CA ALA A 263 -27.01 22.35 27.44
C ALA A 263 -26.31 20.98 27.45
N LEU A 264 -25.56 20.67 26.39
CA LEU A 264 -24.81 19.41 26.26
C LEU A 264 -23.73 19.22 27.34
N ARG A 265 -23.15 20.30 27.88
CA ARG A 265 -22.19 20.21 29.01
C ARG A 265 -22.83 19.81 30.32
N LYS A 266 -24.09 20.17 30.51
CA LYS A 266 -24.80 19.92 31.77
C LYS A 266 -25.37 18.52 31.83
N SER A 267 -25.52 17.85 30.68
CA SER A 267 -25.95 16.47 30.54
C SER A 267 -24.80 15.45 30.52
N ALA A 268 -23.55 15.92 30.51
CA ALA A 268 -22.32 15.12 30.50
C ALA A 268 -21.75 14.97 31.91
#